data_AF-R1DFX2-F1
#
_entry.id   AF-R1DFX2-F1
#
_cell.length_a   1.000
_cell.length_b   1.000
_cell.length_c   1.000
_cell.angle_alpha   90.00
_cell.angle_beta   90.00
_cell.angle_gamma   90.00
#
_symmetry.space_group_name_H-M   'P 1'
#
loop_
_entity.id
_entity.type
_entity.pdbx_description
1 polymer ?
#
loop_
_entity_poly.entity_id
_entity_poly.type
_entity_poly.pdbx_seq_one_letter_code
_entity_poly.pdbx_strand_id
1 'polypeptide(L)'
;MASLASLFPRRTAVLFGVPGLGVPSDCARLARRTAARCDALAAAVISAHRSGGPAAPRRIVRGLDALSSTVCGLVDPLELARSAHPEEEMVRAADAAHGELCETLHRLNTSAELHAAAAAAARPAVRGRGEAGSGLRLRV
;
A
#
# COMPACT_ATOMS: atom_id res chain seq x y z
N MET A 1 21.66 -15.07 40.29
CA MET A 1 21.15 -15.54 38.99
C MET A 1 20.54 -14.35 38.26
N ALA A 2 21.27 -13.73 37.33
CA ALA A 2 20.74 -12.62 36.54
C ALA A 2 19.61 -13.14 35.63
N SER A 3 18.44 -12.51 35.71
CA SER A 3 17.28 -12.87 34.90
C SER A 3 17.61 -12.67 33.42
N LEU A 4 17.27 -13.65 32.57
CA LEU A 4 17.40 -13.54 31.11
C LEU A 4 16.66 -12.31 30.55
N ALA A 5 15.68 -11.77 31.29
CA ALA A 5 14.99 -10.53 30.97
C ALA A 5 15.88 -9.28 30.99
N SER A 6 17.06 -9.32 31.64
CA SER A 6 17.99 -8.17 31.68
C SER A 6 18.96 -8.10 30.49
N LEU A 7 19.01 -9.15 29.65
CA LEU A 7 19.89 -9.19 28.47
C LEU A 7 19.27 -8.52 27.24
N PHE A 8 17.96 -8.25 27.26
CA PHE A 8 17.27 -7.49 26.24
C PHE A 8 16.90 -6.11 26.80
N PRO A 9 17.79 -5.10 26.69
CA PRO A 9 17.40 -3.74 27.02
C PRO A 9 16.15 -3.41 26.19
N ARG A 10 15.09 -2.92 26.84
CA ARG A 10 13.89 -2.37 26.18
C ARG A 10 14.29 -1.11 25.40
N ARG A 11 15.03 -1.29 24.31
CA ARG A 11 15.19 -0.30 23.25
C ARG A 11 13.79 -0.02 22.76
N THR A 12 13.43 1.25 22.61
CA THR A 12 12.16 1.72 22.00
C THR A 12 11.81 0.79 20.84
N ALA A 13 10.86 -0.12 21.08
CA ALA A 13 10.78 -1.36 20.33
C ALA A 13 10.27 -1.06 18.92
N VAL A 14 11.18 -1.20 17.96
CA VAL A 14 10.91 -1.17 16.53
C VAL A 14 11.17 -2.60 16.05
N LEU A 15 10.15 -3.45 16.11
CA LEU A 15 10.24 -4.82 15.63
C LEU A 15 10.35 -4.79 14.10
N PHE A 16 11.42 -5.39 13.57
CA PHE A 16 11.71 -5.46 12.13
C PHE A 16 11.76 -4.11 11.40
N GLY A 17 12.10 -3.03 12.10
CA GLY A 17 12.15 -1.69 11.48
C GLY A 17 10.79 -1.02 11.32
N VAL A 18 9.69 -1.61 11.83
CA VAL A 18 8.34 -1.02 11.81
C VAL A 18 8.15 -0.07 13.00
N PRO A 19 7.99 1.25 12.77
CA PRO A 19 7.80 2.20 13.87
C PRO A 19 6.52 1.92 14.65
N GLY A 20 6.65 1.76 15.97
CA GLY A 20 5.53 1.56 16.88
C GLY A 20 4.95 0.14 16.89
N LEU A 21 5.68 -0.84 16.33
CA LEU A 21 5.44 -2.28 16.52
C LEU A 21 6.45 -2.80 17.54
N GLY A 22 6.01 -3.04 18.78
CA GLY A 22 6.91 -3.47 19.85
C GLY A 22 6.26 -4.37 20.91
N VAL A 23 4.95 -4.24 21.13
CA VAL A 23 4.16 -5.09 22.04
C VAL A 23 2.95 -5.68 21.30
N PRO A 24 2.36 -6.80 21.77
CA PRO A 24 1.26 -7.47 21.07
C PRO A 24 0.07 -6.56 20.72
N SER A 25 -0.28 -5.61 21.61
CA SER A 25 -1.36 -4.65 21.37
C SER A 25 -1.08 -3.65 20.24
N ASP A 26 0.17 -3.50 19.82
CA ASP A 26 0.56 -2.68 18.68
C ASP A 26 0.10 -3.29 17.36
N CYS A 27 0.09 -4.62 17.23
CA CYS A 27 -0.30 -5.32 16.00
C CYS A 27 -1.70 -4.90 15.55
N ALA A 28 -2.69 -5.02 16.44
CA ALA A 28 -4.08 -4.65 16.13
C ALA A 28 -4.25 -3.14 15.91
N ARG A 29 -3.52 -2.30 16.67
CA ARG A 29 -3.55 -0.84 16.48
C ARG A 29 -3.01 -0.44 15.12
N LEU A 30 -1.89 -1.02 14.71
CA LEU A 30 -1.24 -0.76 13.42
C LEU A 30 -2.08 -1.32 12.26
N ALA A 31 -2.63 -2.54 12.39
CA ALA A 31 -3.50 -3.11 11.37
C ALA A 31 -4.70 -2.19 11.05
N ARG A 32 -5.43 -1.73 12.08
CA ARG A 32 -6.55 -0.79 11.90
C ARG A 32 -6.12 0.53 11.25
N ARG A 33 -4.95 1.07 11.64
CA ARG A 33 -4.41 2.30 11.05
C ARG A 33 -4.04 2.10 9.58
N THR A 34 -3.39 0.99 9.26
CA THR A 34 -3.00 0.61 7.89
C THR A 34 -4.24 0.42 7.02
N ALA A 35 -5.25 -0.31 7.49
CA ALA A 35 -6.51 -0.48 6.77
C ALA A 35 -7.20 0.86 6.47
N ALA A 36 -7.34 1.74 7.47
CA ALA A 36 -7.93 3.07 7.28
C ALA A 36 -7.12 3.94 6.29
N ARG A 37 -5.78 3.83 6.31
CA ARG A 37 -4.91 4.51 5.35
C ARG A 37 -5.10 3.98 3.94
N CYS A 38 -5.21 2.65 3.79
CA CYS A 38 -5.50 2.01 2.51
C CYS A 38 -6.85 2.47 1.96
N ASP A 39 -7.91 2.50 2.76
CA ASP A 39 -9.23 2.97 2.32
C ASP A 39 -9.18 4.43 1.81
N ALA A 40 -8.45 5.31 2.51
CA ALA A 40 -8.26 6.69 2.09
C ALA A 40 -7.47 6.81 0.76
N LEU A 41 -6.43 5.99 0.58
CA LEU A 41 -5.65 5.96 -0.66
C LEU A 41 -6.47 5.41 -1.83
N ALA A 42 -7.26 4.37 -1.60
CA ALA A 42 -8.16 3.79 -2.60
C ALA A 42 -9.19 4.83 -3.07
N ALA A 43 -9.82 5.55 -2.13
CA ALA A 43 -10.73 6.64 -2.44
C ALA A 43 -10.05 7.75 -3.28
N ALA A 44 -8.78 8.08 -2.98
CA ALA A 44 -8.01 9.05 -3.75
C ALA A 44 -7.70 8.57 -5.18
N VAL A 45 -7.39 7.28 -5.37
CA VAL A 45 -7.20 6.67 -6.70
C VAL A 45 -8.49 6.72 -7.51
N ILE A 46 -9.61 6.31 -6.92
CA ILE A 46 -10.93 6.33 -7.57
C ILE A 46 -11.32 7.75 -7.94
N SER A 47 -11.12 8.72 -7.03
CA SER A 47 -11.36 10.13 -7.31
C SER A 47 -10.49 10.64 -8.47
N ALA A 48 -9.20 10.31 -8.50
CA ALA A 48 -8.31 10.69 -9.59
C ALA A 48 -8.76 10.11 -10.94
N HIS A 49 -9.28 8.88 -10.94
CA HIS A 49 -9.84 8.26 -12.14
C HIS A 49 -11.11 8.97 -12.61
N ARG A 50 -12.06 9.26 -11.70
CA ARG A 50 -13.33 9.92 -12.03
C ARG A 50 -13.14 11.36 -12.53
N SER A 51 -12.23 12.11 -11.91
CA SER A 51 -11.95 13.50 -12.32
C SER A 51 -11.21 13.58 -13.65
N GLY A 52 -10.44 12.55 -14.02
CA GLY A 52 -9.67 12.51 -15.25
C GLY A 52 -8.62 13.61 -15.38
N GLY A 53 -8.36 14.04 -16.62
CA GLY A 53 -7.37 15.06 -16.95
C GLY A 53 -5.96 14.52 -17.18
N PRO A 54 -5.05 15.37 -17.70
CA PRO A 54 -3.73 14.92 -18.17
C PRO A 54 -2.83 14.37 -17.06
N ALA A 55 -3.07 14.75 -15.80
CA ALA A 55 -2.32 14.25 -14.64
C ALA A 55 -2.91 12.98 -14.01
N ALA A 56 -4.11 12.54 -14.41
CA ALA A 56 -4.79 11.40 -13.78
C ALA A 56 -3.98 10.09 -13.83
N PRO A 57 -3.39 9.66 -14.97
CA PRO A 57 -2.64 8.40 -15.03
C PRO A 57 -1.49 8.36 -14.00
N ARG A 58 -0.73 9.45 -13.90
CA ARG A 58 0.37 9.57 -12.92
C ARG A 58 -0.14 9.52 -11.49
N ARG A 59 -1.27 10.16 -11.18
CA ARG A 59 -1.87 10.14 -9.82
C ARG A 59 -2.39 8.76 -9.46
N ILE A 60 -3.01 8.06 -10.41
CA ILE A 60 -3.51 6.69 -10.22
C ILE A 60 -2.35 5.75 -9.92
N VAL A 61 -1.31 5.73 -10.76
CA VAL A 61 -0.15 4.84 -10.56
C VAL A 61 0.53 5.10 -9.22
N ARG A 62 0.74 6.37 -8.86
CA ARG A 62 1.31 6.73 -7.55
C ARG A 62 0.42 6.32 -6.37
N GLY A 63 -0.90 6.42 -6.52
CA GLY A 63 -1.82 6.00 -5.48
C GLY A 63 -1.83 4.48 -5.29
N LEU A 64 -1.75 3.71 -6.38
CA LEU A 64 -1.61 2.25 -6.33
C LEU A 64 -0.28 1.82 -5.70
N ASP A 65 0.83 2.46 -6.09
CA ASP A 65 2.14 2.23 -5.48
C ASP A 65 2.14 2.54 -3.97
N ALA A 66 1.49 3.64 -3.57
CA ALA A 66 1.33 3.99 -2.17
C ALA A 66 0.44 3.00 -1.40
N LEU A 67 -0.59 2.42 -2.04
CA LEU A 67 -1.41 1.36 -1.46
C LEU A 67 -0.55 0.14 -1.13
N SER A 68 0.19 -0.36 -2.11
CA SER A 68 1.08 -1.52 -1.95
C SER A 68 2.13 -1.26 -0.88
N SER A 69 2.80 -0.10 -0.92
CA SER A 69 3.81 0.28 0.08
C SER A 69 3.23 0.36 1.49
N THR A 70 2.00 0.86 1.64
CA THR A 70 1.33 0.98 2.93
C THR A 70 0.99 -0.38 3.54
N VAL A 71 0.41 -1.28 2.73
CA VAL A 71 -0.04 -2.58 3.24
C VAL A 71 1.11 -3.56 3.43
N CYS A 72 2.02 -3.70 2.44
CA CYS A 72 3.17 -4.59 2.53
C CYS A 72 4.16 -4.15 3.62
N GLY A 73 4.25 -2.84 3.89
CA GLY A 73 5.07 -2.30 4.97
C GLY A 73 4.67 -2.78 6.38
N LEU A 74 3.49 -3.40 6.54
CA LEU A 74 3.07 -4.02 7.80
C LEU A 74 2.76 -5.52 7.66
N VAL A 75 2.20 -5.97 6.54
CA VAL A 75 1.91 -7.39 6.31
C VAL A 75 3.18 -8.24 6.39
N ASP A 76 4.27 -7.86 5.74
CA ASP A 76 5.49 -8.68 5.71
C ASP A 76 6.13 -8.79 7.12
N PRO A 77 6.25 -7.70 7.90
CA PRO A 77 6.67 -7.78 9.31
C PRO A 77 5.76 -8.64 10.19
N LEU A 78 4.44 -8.63 9.97
CA LEU A 78 3.51 -9.47 10.72
C LEU A 78 3.65 -10.95 10.34
N GLU A 79 3.86 -11.26 9.06
CA GLU A 79 4.14 -12.62 8.60
C GLU A 79 5.41 -13.18 9.25
N LEU A 80 6.46 -12.35 9.35
CA LEU A 80 7.69 -12.73 10.04
C LEU A 80 7.45 -12.90 11.56
N ALA A 81 6.70 -11.99 12.19
CA ALA A 81 6.38 -12.06 13.61
C ALA A 81 5.60 -13.34 13.95
N ARG A 82 4.57 -13.68 13.19
CA ARG A 82 3.76 -14.88 13.47
C ARG A 82 4.51 -16.19 13.20
N SER A 83 5.55 -16.17 12.37
CA SER A 83 6.31 -17.36 12.00
C SER A 83 7.55 -17.61 12.87
N ALA A 84 8.15 -16.55 13.44
CA ALA A 84 9.48 -16.63 14.03
C ALA A 84 9.64 -15.90 15.39
N HIS A 85 8.62 -15.23 15.90
CA HIS A 85 8.75 -14.51 17.18
C HIS A 85 8.81 -15.50 18.36
N PRO A 86 9.72 -15.32 19.33
CA PRO A 86 9.88 -16.25 20.45
C PRO A 86 8.71 -16.24 21.45
N GLU A 87 8.04 -15.10 21.59
CA GLU A 87 6.89 -14.94 22.50
C GLU A 87 5.57 -15.30 21.80
N GLU A 88 4.85 -16.29 22.33
CA GLU A 88 3.57 -16.76 21.77
C GLU A 88 2.47 -15.70 21.72
N GLU A 89 2.45 -14.77 22.68
CA GLU A 89 1.45 -13.69 22.71
C GLU A 89 1.61 -12.76 21.51
N MET A 90 2.87 -12.46 21.12
CA MET A 90 3.16 -11.69 19.93
C MET A 90 2.81 -12.48 18.67
N VAL A 91 3.11 -13.78 18.62
CA VAL A 91 2.73 -14.65 17.49
C VAL A 91 1.22 -14.60 17.26
N ARG A 92 0.41 -14.80 18.31
CA ARG A 92 -1.06 -14.76 18.23
C ARG A 92 -1.59 -13.38 17.80
N ALA A 93 -1.02 -12.31 18.34
CA ALA A 93 -1.42 -10.95 17.97
C ALA A 93 -1.04 -10.60 16.52
N ALA A 94 0.13 -11.06 16.06
CA ALA A 94 0.58 -10.86 14.70
C ALA A 94 -0.26 -11.66 13.70
N ASP A 95 -0.62 -12.91 14.03
CA ASP A 95 -1.49 -13.75 13.20
C ASP A 95 -2.88 -13.14 12.99
N ALA A 96 -3.51 -12.67 14.08
CA ALA A 96 -4.80 -11.98 14.00
C ALA A 96 -4.73 -10.71 13.14
N ALA A 97 -3.72 -9.85 13.39
CA ALA A 97 -3.52 -8.63 12.62
C ALA A 97 -3.20 -8.89 11.14
N HIS A 98 -2.43 -9.94 10.85
CA HIS A 98 -2.13 -10.38 9.49
C HIS A 98 -3.41 -10.80 8.77
N GLY A 99 -4.27 -11.58 9.42
CA GLY A 99 -5.59 -11.97 8.91
C GLY A 99 -6.46 -10.77 8.52
N GLU A 100 -6.59 -9.78 9.41
CA GLU A 100 -7.34 -8.54 9.14
C GLU A 100 -6.82 -7.78 7.89
N LEU A 101 -5.49 -7.74 7.72
CA LEU A 101 -4.88 -7.08 6.56
C LEU A 101 -4.99 -7.91 5.28
N CYS A 102 -5.01 -9.25 5.36
CA CYS A 102 -5.33 -10.11 4.22
C CYS A 102 -6.75 -9.86 3.70
N GLU A 103 -7.73 -9.65 4.59
CA GLU A 103 -9.08 -9.25 4.18
C GLU A 103 -9.09 -7.88 3.50
N THR A 104 -8.31 -6.92 4.02
CA THR A 104 -8.11 -5.62 3.37
C THR A 104 -7.52 -5.78 1.97
N LEU A 105 -6.47 -6.60 1.80
CA LEU A 105 -5.88 -6.93 0.50
C LEU A 105 -6.89 -7.55 -0.44
N HIS A 106 -7.68 -8.52 0.02
CA HIS A 106 -8.70 -9.16 -0.79
C HIS A 106 -9.72 -8.13 -1.31
N ARG A 107 -10.21 -7.24 -0.44
CA ARG A 107 -11.13 -6.16 -0.81
C ARG A 107 -10.53 -5.19 -1.84
N LEU A 108 -9.27 -4.80 -1.66
CA LEU A 108 -8.58 -3.91 -2.59
C LEU A 108 -8.36 -4.57 -3.96
N ASN A 109 -7.88 -5.81 -3.97
CA ASN A 109 -7.52 -6.55 -5.19
C ASN A 109 -8.75 -6.97 -6.03
N THR A 110 -9.91 -7.14 -5.40
CA THR A 110 -11.17 -7.47 -6.08
C THR A 110 -12.00 -6.25 -6.48
N SER A 111 -11.53 -5.03 -6.19
CA SER A 111 -12.25 -3.80 -6.52
C SER A 111 -12.27 -3.53 -8.02
N ALA A 112 -13.46 -3.60 -8.62
CA ALA A 112 -13.68 -3.25 -10.02
C ALA A 112 -13.32 -1.79 -10.34
N GLU A 113 -13.50 -0.87 -9.39
CA GLU A 113 -13.18 0.55 -9.58
C GLU A 113 -11.67 0.80 -9.60
N LEU A 114 -10.92 0.17 -8.68
CA LEU A 114 -9.45 0.25 -8.68
C LEU A 114 -8.88 -0.41 -9.94
N HIS A 115 -9.45 -1.53 -10.37
CA HIS A 115 -9.08 -2.17 -11.63
C HIS A 115 -9.33 -1.24 -12.82
N ALA A 116 -10.51 -0.61 -12.91
CA ALA A 116 -10.83 0.34 -13.99
C ALA A 116 -9.86 1.53 -14.01
N ALA A 117 -9.53 2.08 -12.83
CA ALA A 117 -8.55 3.14 -12.69
C ALA A 117 -7.16 2.70 -13.21
N ALA A 118 -6.68 1.54 -12.77
CA ALA A 118 -5.40 0.98 -13.20
C ALA A 118 -5.35 0.77 -14.72
N ALA A 119 -6.41 0.18 -15.30
CA ALA A 119 -6.52 -0.05 -16.74
C ALA A 119 -6.53 1.27 -17.53
N ALA A 120 -7.24 2.29 -17.05
CA ALA A 120 -7.25 3.61 -17.67
C ALA A 120 -5.86 4.28 -17.64
N ALA A 121 -5.11 4.11 -16.55
CA ALA A 121 -3.76 4.66 -16.41
C ALA A 121 -2.71 3.92 -17.26
N ALA A 122 -2.91 2.62 -17.54
CA ALA A 122 -2.02 1.80 -18.34
C ALA A 122 -2.18 2.00 -19.86
N ARG A 123 -3.30 2.59 -20.30
CA ARG A 123 -3.51 2.88 -21.73
C ARG A 123 -2.52 3.95 -22.19
N PRO A 124 -1.77 3.71 -23.28
CA PRO A 124 -0.89 4.74 -23.82
C PRO A 124 -1.74 5.96 -24.16
N ALA A 125 -1.29 7.13 -23.71
CA ALA A 125 -1.87 8.40 -24.12
C ALA A 125 -1.79 8.43 -25.65
N VAL A 126 -2.92 8.25 -26.33
CA VAL A 126 -2.99 8.42 -27.78
C VAL A 126 -2.58 9.87 -28.03
N ARG A 127 -1.33 10.07 -28.46
CA ARG A 127 -0.84 11.37 -28.91
C ARG A 127 -1.81 11.81 -30.00
N GLY A 128 -2.56 12.87 -29.73
CA GLY A 128 -3.20 13.64 -30.79
C GLY A 128 -2.10 14.11 -31.74
N ARG A 129 -1.91 13.39 -32.85
CA ARG A 129 -1.31 13.97 -34.05
C ARG A 129 -2.33 14.99 -34.55
N GLY A 130 -2.21 16.23 -34.07
CA GLY A 130 -2.74 17.36 -34.80
C GLY A 130 -2.00 17.40 -36.14
N GLU A 131 -2.75 17.16 -37.21
CA GLU A 131 -2.32 17.41 -38.57
C GLU A 131 -1.92 18.88 -38.71
N ALA A 132 -0.61 19.15 -38.73
CA ALA A 132 -0.11 20.39 -39.30
C ALA A 132 0.03 20.15 -40.80
N GLY A 133 -1.07 20.33 -41.53
CA GLY A 133 -1.06 20.51 -42.98
C GLY A 133 -0.33 21.80 -43.33
N SER A 134 1.01 21.78 -43.33
CA SER A 134 1.82 22.85 -43.90
C SER A 134 2.04 22.54 -45.37
N GLY A 135 1.20 23.13 -46.22
CA GLY A 135 1.31 23.07 -47.66
C GLY A 135 2.66 23.56 -48.15
N LEU A 136 3.46 22.65 -48.70
CA LEU A 136 4.61 23.02 -49.53
C LEU A 136 4.08 23.24 -50.96
N ARG A 137 3.81 24.51 -51.32
CA ARG A 137 3.61 24.88 -52.72
C ARG A 137 4.95 24.76 -53.44
N LEU A 138 5.12 23.71 -54.25
CA LEU A 138 6.13 23.70 -55.30
C LEU A 138 5.71 24.73 -56.34
N ARG A 139 6.51 25.81 -56.46
CA ARG A 139 6.50 26.66 -57.66
C ARG A 139 7.26 25.91 -58.74
N VAL A 140 6.54 25.47 -59.77
CA VAL A 140 7.11 25.18 -61.09
C VAL A 140 7.06 26.46 -61.89
#